data_AF-A0A7C4MXD9-F1
#
_entry.id   AF-A0A7C4MXD9-F1
#
_cell.length_a   1.000
_cell.length_b   1.000
_cell.length_c   1.000
_cell.angle_alpha   90.00
_cell.angle_beta   90.00
_cell.angle_gamma   90.00
#
_symmetry.space_group_name_H-M   'P 1'
#
loop_
_entity.id
_entity.type
_entity.pdbx_description
1 polymer ?
#
loop_
_entity_poly.entity_id
_entity_poly.type
_entity_poly.pdbx_seq_one_letter_code
_entity_poly.pdbx_strand_id
1 'polypeptide(L)'
;PIVRHLGVDPLPFCAVILINMEMATISPPDGLVLYTMKAVAPQYSMGQIYRASIPFVIIDMIAMALVMIFPQISLYLPSIAKR
;
A
#
# COMPACT_ATOMS: atom_id res chain seq x y z
N PRO A 1 -19.67 -5.56 2.77
CA PRO A 1 -21.11 -5.46 2.38
C PRO A 1 -21.33 -4.75 1.04
N ILE A 2 -20.77 -3.54 0.84
CA ILE A 2 -20.89 -2.77 -0.41
C ILE A 2 -20.21 -3.46 -1.60
N VAL A 3 -19.00 -4.00 -1.40
CA VAL A 3 -18.18 -4.63 -2.47
C VAL A 3 -18.83 -5.89 -3.04
N ARG A 4 -19.45 -6.72 -2.18
CA ARG A 4 -20.20 -7.91 -2.61
C ARG A 4 -21.48 -7.56 -3.38
N HIS A 5 -22.07 -6.39 -3.15
CA HIS A 5 -23.23 -5.92 -3.91
C HIS A 5 -22.86 -5.31 -5.28
N LEU A 6 -21.59 -4.93 -5.48
CA LEU A 6 -21.04 -4.42 -6.74
C LEU A 6 -20.52 -5.51 -7.69
N GLY A 7 -20.65 -6.79 -7.33
CA GLY A 7 -20.17 -7.92 -8.14
C GLY A 7 -18.65 -8.06 -8.19
N VAL A 8 -17.92 -7.31 -7.35
CA VAL A 8 -16.45 -7.35 -7.26
C VAL A 8 -16.04 -8.27 -6.12
N ASP A 9 -15.07 -9.15 -6.38
CA ASP A 9 -14.52 -10.00 -5.33
C ASP A 9 -13.92 -9.13 -4.21
N PRO A 10 -14.32 -9.33 -2.94
CA PRO A 10 -13.88 -8.47 -1.84
C PRO A 10 -12.38 -8.52 -1.59
N LEU A 11 -11.72 -9.62 -1.96
CA LEU A 11 -10.37 -9.91 -1.55
C LEU A 11 -9.31 -9.08 -2.30
N PRO A 12 -9.30 -9.04 -3.64
CA PRO A 12 -8.41 -8.15 -4.39
C PRO A 12 -8.73 -6.68 -4.11
N PHE A 13 -10.01 -6.37 -3.92
CA PHE A 13 -10.45 -5.02 -3.54
C PHE A 13 -9.88 -4.58 -2.19
N CYS A 14 -9.91 -5.43 -1.18
CA CYS A 14 -9.27 -5.14 0.12
C CYS A 14 -7.76 -4.96 -0.03
N ALA A 15 -7.09 -5.78 -0.84
CA ALA A 15 -5.65 -5.65 -1.06
C ALA A 15 -5.28 -4.32 -1.72
N VAL A 16 -6.03 -3.89 -2.74
CA VAL A 16 -5.84 -2.56 -3.38
C VAL A 16 -6.09 -1.43 -2.38
N ILE A 17 -7.12 -1.53 -1.53
CA ILE A 17 -7.38 -0.54 -0.48
C ILE A 17 -6.22 -0.47 0.52
N LEU A 18 -5.70 -1.61 0.97
CA LEU A 18 -4.57 -1.64 1.92
C LEU A 18 -3.33 -0.98 1.34
N ILE A 19 -2.99 -1.27 0.08
CA ILE A 19 -1.85 -0.64 -0.61
C ILE A 19 -2.07 0.87 -0.77
N ASN A 20 -3.28 1.31 -1.12
CA ASN A 20 -3.61 2.73 -1.18
C ASN A 20 -3.52 3.42 0.19
N MET A 21 -3.92 2.73 1.26
CA MET A 21 -3.82 3.24 2.62
C MET A 21 -2.37 3.37 3.08
N GLU A 22 -1.50 2.41 2.73
CA GLU A 22 -0.06 2.51 2.99
C GLU A 22 0.57 3.68 2.22
N MET A 23 0.29 3.80 0.92
CA MET A 23 0.76 4.93 0.11
C MET A 23 0.29 6.29 0.65
N ALA A 24 -0.90 6.37 1.25
CA ALA A 24 -1.38 7.58 1.91
C ALA A 24 -0.53 7.98 3.12
N THR A 25 0.00 7.01 3.88
CA THR A 25 0.89 7.29 5.03
C THR A 25 2.31 7.72 4.62
N ILE A 26 2.74 7.35 3.42
CA ILE A 26 4.03 7.75 2.83
C ILE A 26 3.92 9.11 2.13
N SER A 27 2.75 9.43 1.56
CA SER A 27 2.54 10.66 0.80
C SER A 27 2.40 11.89 1.72
N PRO A 28 2.92 13.07 1.35
CA PRO A 28 2.96 14.27 2.20
C PRO A 28 1.64 14.76 2.83
N PRO A 29 0.42 14.60 2.26
CA PRO A 29 -0.79 15.13 2.90
C PRO A 29 -1.06 14.56 4.30
N ASP A 30 -0.67 13.31 4.57
CA ASP A 30 -0.74 12.68 5.91
C ASP A 30 0.66 12.37 6.43
N GLY A 31 1.54 11.82 5.57
CA GLY A 31 3.00 11.85 5.69
C GLY A 31 3.59 11.26 6.97
N LEU A 32 2.81 10.49 7.74
CA LEU A 32 3.17 10.02 9.08
C LEU A 32 4.56 9.38 9.09
N VAL A 33 4.84 8.52 8.11
CA VAL A 33 6.13 7.83 7.96
C VAL A 33 7.28 8.82 7.67
N LEU A 34 7.04 9.83 6.82
CA LEU A 34 8.03 10.87 6.51
C LEU A 34 8.32 11.72 7.76
N TYR A 35 7.30 12.09 8.52
CA TYR A 35 7.43 12.86 9.77
C TYR A 35 8.15 12.07 10.85
N THR A 36 7.85 10.77 11.01
CA THR A 36 8.59 9.89 11.92
C THR A 36 10.06 9.79 11.52
N MET A 37 10.35 9.63 10.23
CA MET A 37 11.74 9.55 9.77
C MET A 37 12.49 10.88 9.95
N LYS A 38 11.80 12.02 9.80
CA LYS A 38 12.37 13.33 10.12
C LYS A 38 12.66 13.53 11.61
N ALA A 39 11.84 12.95 12.49
CA ALA A 39 12.08 12.97 13.93
C ALA A 39 13.31 12.13 14.34
N VAL A 40 13.53 10.99 13.67
CA VAL A 40 14.69 10.11 13.93
C VAL A 40 15.96 10.64 13.27
N ALA A 41 15.87 11.23 12.09
CA ALA A 41 17.00 11.73 11.31
C ALA A 41 16.82 13.22 10.92
N PRO A 42 16.90 14.15 11.89
CA PRO A 42 16.67 15.58 11.67
C PRO A 42 17.68 16.23 10.73
N GLN A 43 18.84 15.59 10.48
CA GLN A 43 19.87 16.04 9.55
C GLN A 43 19.44 16.04 8.07
N TYR A 44 18.42 15.27 7.69
CA TYR A 44 17.96 15.19 6.29
C TYR A 44 16.78 16.13 6.04
N SER A 45 16.71 16.72 4.85
CA SER A 45 15.59 17.58 4.47
C SER A 45 14.35 16.75 4.11
N MET A 46 13.16 17.32 4.24
CA MET A 46 11.92 16.62 3.92
C MET A 46 11.85 16.18 2.45
N GLY A 47 12.46 16.97 1.56
CA GLY A 47 12.60 16.61 0.14
C GLY A 47 13.54 15.42 -0.09
N GLN A 48 14.61 15.26 0.72
CA GLN A 48 15.50 14.09 0.63
C GLN A 48 14.80 12.82 1.10
N ILE A 49 14.07 12.89 2.22
CA ILE A 49 13.30 11.77 2.77
C ILE A 49 12.20 11.35 1.78
N TYR A 50 11.49 12.32 1.20
CA TYR A 50 10.49 12.05 0.16
C TYR A 50 11.11 11.39 -1.07
N ARG A 51 12.25 11.88 -1.55
CA ARG A 51 12.93 11.28 -2.70
C ARG A 51 13.41 9.85 -2.42
N ALA A 52 13.73 9.54 -1.17
CA ALA A 52 14.07 8.18 -0.73
C ALA A 52 12.85 7.25 -0.66
N SER A 53 11.62 7.77 -0.49
CA SER A 53 10.39 6.97 -0.49
C SER A 53 9.81 6.72 -1.88
N ILE A 54 10.19 7.49 -2.90
CA ILE A 54 9.81 7.25 -4.31
C ILE A 54 10.00 5.79 -4.77
N PRO A 55 11.16 5.12 -4.56
CA PRO A 55 11.33 3.73 -4.97
C PRO A 55 10.35 2.77 -4.28
N PHE A 56 9.97 3.05 -3.02
CA PHE A 56 8.95 2.27 -2.31
C PHE A 56 7.58 2.43 -2.95
N VAL A 57 7.16 3.67 -3.24
CA VAL A 57 5.88 3.94 -3.91
C VAL A 57 5.80 3.26 -5.29
N ILE A 58 6.92 3.18 -6.01
CA ILE A 58 6.98 2.46 -7.29
C ILE A 58 6.75 0.96 -7.08
N ILE A 59 7.38 0.35 -6.06
CA ILE A 59 7.17 -1.06 -5.73
C ILE A 59 5.72 -1.31 -5.32
N ASP A 60 5.11 -0.43 -4.54
CA ASP A 60 3.71 -0.54 -4.11
C ASP A 60 2.76 -0.45 -5.30
N MET A 61 3.03 0.45 -6.25
CA MET A 61 2.26 0.52 -7.50
C MET A 61 2.39 -0.75 -8.35
N ILE A 62 3.59 -1.33 -8.42
CA ILE A 62 3.82 -2.61 -9.11
C ILE A 62 3.08 -3.75 -8.40
N ALA A 63 3.13 -3.80 -7.06
CA ALA A 63 2.40 -4.77 -6.26
C ALA A 63 0.88 -4.64 -6.45
N MET A 64 0.36 -3.41 -6.48
CA MET A 64 -1.05 -3.13 -6.77
C MET A 64 -1.45 -3.63 -8.17
N ALA A 65 -0.63 -3.35 -9.19
CA ALA A 65 -0.87 -3.82 -10.55
C ALA A 65 -0.83 -5.36 -10.64
N LEU A 66 0.12 -6.00 -9.96
CA LEU A 66 0.22 -7.46 -9.88
C LEU A 66 -1.01 -8.09 -9.22
N VAL A 67 -1.49 -7.51 -8.11
CA VAL A 67 -2.70 -7.98 -7.41
C VAL A 67 -3.95 -7.82 -8.28
N MET A 68 -4.02 -6.74 -9.08
CA MET A 68 -5.14 -6.49 -9.98
C MET A 68 -5.16 -7.45 -11.18
N ILE A 69 -3.99 -7.80 -11.73
CA ILE A 69 -3.86 -8.72 -12.88
C ILE A 69 -3.94 -10.20 -12.44
N PHE A 70 -3.34 -10.53 -11.28
CA PHE A 70 -3.30 -11.88 -10.71
C PHE A 70 -3.98 -11.91 -9.33
N PRO A 71 -5.33 -11.84 -9.27
CA PRO A 71 -6.08 -11.88 -8.00
C PRO A 71 -5.86 -13.19 -7.23
N GLN A 72 -5.36 -14.23 -7.90
CA GLN A 72 -4.98 -15.51 -7.29
C GLN A 72 -3.87 -15.37 -6.22
N ILE A 73 -3.00 -14.35 -6.33
CA ILE A 73 -1.96 -14.09 -5.32
C ILE A 73 -2.58 -13.67 -3.98
N SER A 74 -3.58 -12.79 -4.01
CA SER A 74 -4.31 -12.39 -2.80
C SER A 74 -5.18 -13.51 -2.25
N LEU A 75 -5.66 -14.43 -3.09
CA LEU A 75 -6.44 -15.61 -2.68
C LEU A 75 -5.59 -16.75 -2.10
N TYR A 76 -4.28 -16.79 -2.41
CA TYR A 76 -3.38 -17.84 -1.96
C TYR A 76 -3.28 -17.88 -0.42
N LEU A 77 -2.99 -16.75 0.23
CA LEU A 77 -2.83 -16.69 1.69
C LEU A 77 -4.10 -17.10 2.48
N PRO A 78 -5.31 -16.57 2.18
CA PRO A 78 -6.52 -17.03 2.87
C PRO A 78 -6.94 -18.45 2.51
N SER A 79 -6.53 -19.00 1.36
CA SER A 79 -6.76 -20.43 1.06
C SER A 79 -5.97 -21.35 1.99
N ILE A 80 -4.81 -20.89 2.48
CA ILE A 80 -3.96 -21.64 3.44
C ILE A 80 -4.43 -21.40 4.87
N ALA A 81 -4.83 -20.17 5.22
CA ALA A 81 -5.30 -19.81 6.56
C ALA A 81 -6.68 -20.39 6.93
N LYS A 82 -7.44 -20.92 5.96
CA LYS A 82 -8.74 -21.56 6.19
C LYS A 82 -8.62 -23.05 6.60
N ARG A 83 -7.43 -23.49 6.99
CA ARG A 83 -7.16 -24.88 7.41
C ARG A 83 -6.98 -24.98 8.91
#